data_AF-A0A9E5GNQ5-F1
#
_entry.id   AF-A0A9E5GNQ5-F1
#
_cell.length_a   1.000
_cell.length_b   1.000
_cell.length_c   1.000
_cell.angle_alpha   90.00
_cell.angle_beta   90.00
_cell.angle_gamma   90.00
#
_symmetry.space_group_name_H-M   'P 1'
#
loop_
_entity.id
_entity.type
_entity.pdbx_description
1 polymer ?
#
loop_
_entity_poly.entity_id
_entity_poly.type
_entity_poly.pdbx_seq_one_letter_code
_entity_poly.pdbx_strand_id
1 'polypeptide(L)' 'MKFAGFLITLLIILMGFSMLIFLGMFISYWLTLIGLEKIMPKRVYRWLGHNETEAS' A
#
# COMPACT_ATOMS: atom_id res chain seq x y z
N MET A 1 23.49 30.87 -1.97
CA MET A 1 22.71 30.77 -3.22
C MET A 1 22.71 29.36 -3.83
N LYS A 2 23.84 28.63 -3.91
CA LYS A 2 23.90 27.25 -4.45
C LYS A 2 23.22 26.17 -3.57
N PHE A 3 23.29 26.31 -2.24
CA PHE A 3 22.73 25.33 -1.29
C PHE A 3 21.19 25.31 -1.26
N ALA A 4 20.56 26.48 -1.40
CA ALA A 4 19.10 26.60 -1.47
C ALA A 4 18.53 25.89 -2.72
N GLY A 5 19.20 26.03 -3.87
CA GLY A 5 18.83 25.29 -5.09
C GLY A 5 18.90 23.77 -4.89
N PHE A 6 19.96 23.27 -4.24
CA PHE A 6 20.08 21.86 -3.90
C PHE A 6 18.95 21.35 -2.99
N LEU A 7 18.60 22.12 -1.95
CA LEU A 7 17.48 21.81 -1.05
C LEU A 7 16.14 21.72 -1.79
N ILE A 8 15.90 22.63 -2.73
CA ILE A 8 14.66 22.66 -3.53
C ILE A 8 14.62 21.46 -4.48
N THR A 9 15.72 21.14 -5.16
CA THR A 9 15.80 19.95 -6.02
C THR A 9 15.59 18.66 -5.22
N LEU A 10 16.19 18.56 -4.03
CA LEU A 10 15.99 17.41 -3.14
C LEU A 10 14.53 17.27 -2.70
N LEU A 11 13.87 18.39 -2.36
CA LEU A 11 12.45 18.41 -2.00
C LEU A 11 11.55 17.96 -3.15
N ILE A 12 11.80 18.43 -4.37
CA ILE A 12 11.02 18.05 -5.56
C ILE A 12 11.18 16.55 -5.85
N ILE A 13 12.42 16.04 -5.81
CA ILE A 13 12.69 14.61 -5.99
C ILE A 13 11.98 13.82 -4.89
N LEU A 14 12.14 14.20 -3.62
CA LEU A 14 11.51 13.49 -2.50
C LEU A 14 9.99 13.47 -2.61
N MET A 15 9.37 14.59 -3.02
CA MET A 15 7.93 14.69 -3.18
C MET A 15 7.43 13.81 -4.34
N GLY A 16 8.10 13.83 -5.49
CA GLY A 16 7.76 12.96 -6.62
C GLY A 16 8.00 11.47 -6.31
N PHE A 17 9.15 11.14 -5.70
CA PHE A 17 9.52 9.78 -5.36
C PHE A 17 8.62 9.19 -4.28
N SER A 18 8.17 10.00 -3.31
CA SER A 18 7.17 9.60 -2.31
C SER A 18 5.89 9.12 -2.97
N MET A 19 5.41 9.83 -3.99
CA MET A 19 4.18 9.46 -4.71
C MET A 19 4.34 8.15 -5.49
N LEU A 20 5.51 7.93 -6.11
CA LEU A 20 5.87 6.68 -6.78
C LEU A 20 5.95 5.50 -5.81
N ILE A 21 6.62 5.67 -4.67
CA ILE A 21 6.73 4.65 -3.63
C ILE A 21 5.35 4.33 -3.05
N PHE A 22 4.54 5.35 -2.78
CA PHE A 22 3.18 5.18 -2.27
C PHE A 22 2.35 4.36 -3.25
N LEU A 23 2.39 4.68 -4.54
CA LEU A 23 1.68 3.93 -5.57
C LEU A 23 2.19 2.49 -5.69
N GLY A 24 3.50 2.28 -5.66
CA GLY A 24 4.11 0.95 -5.72
C GLY A 24 3.69 0.08 -4.53
N MET A 25 3.73 0.62 -3.32
CA MET A 25 3.27 -0.08 -2.11
C MET A 25 1.76 -0.30 -2.14
N PHE A 26 0.98 0.68 -2.59
CA PHE A 26 -0.47 0.58 -2.67
C PHE A 26 -0.90 -0.54 -3.63
N ILE A 27 -0.36 -0.57 -4.85
CA ILE A 27 -0.64 -1.62 -5.82
C ILE A 27 -0.16 -2.98 -5.31
N SER A 28 1.05 -3.04 -4.74
CA SER A 28 1.60 -4.28 -4.19
C SER A 28 0.78 -4.82 -3.02
N TYR A 29 0.27 -3.95 -2.15
CA TYR A 29 -0.62 -4.32 -1.05
C TYR A 29 -1.92 -4.95 -1.58
N TRP A 30 -2.57 -4.30 -2.54
CA TRP A 30 -3.77 -4.84 -3.18
C TRP A 30 -3.52 -6.19 -3.88
N LEU A 31 -2.41 -6.30 -4.61
CA LEU A 31 -2.01 -7.54 -5.27
C LEU A 31 -1.77 -8.67 -4.25
N THR A 32 -1.13 -8.34 -3.13
CA THR A 32 -0.91 -9.27 -2.02
C THR A 32 -2.23 -9.69 -1.40
N LEU A 33 -3.18 -8.77 -1.19
CA LEU A 33 -4.50 -9.06 -0.63
C LEU A 33 -5.28 -10.03 -1.52
N ILE A 34 -5.35 -9.74 -2.83
CA ILE A 34 -6.02 -10.59 -3.83
C ILE A 34 -5.35 -11.97 -3.92
N GLY A 35 -4.02 -12.01 -3.91
CA GLY A 35 -3.27 -13.27 -3.90
C GLY A 35 -3.53 -14.09 -2.64
N LEU A 36 -3.57 -13.44 -1.48
CA LEU A 36 -3.80 -14.08 -0.19
C LEU A 36 -5.24 -14.60 -0.07
N GLU A 37 -6.21 -13.86 -0.61
CA GLU A 37 -7.61 -14.30 -0.73
C GLU A 37 -7.72 -15.57 -1.61
N LYS A 38 -7.00 -15.62 -2.74
CA LYS A 38 -7.00 -16.78 -3.65
C LYS A 38 -6.32 -18.02 -3.06
N ILE A 39 -5.30 -17.84 -2.22
CA ILE A 39 -4.51 -18.95 -1.65
C ILE A 39 -5.11 -19.43 -0.31
N MET A 40 -5.61 -18.53 0.54
CA MET A 40 -6.15 -18.87 1.87
C MET A 40 -7.37 -18.02 2.26
N PRO A 41 -8.52 -18.19 1.57
CA PRO A 41 -9.72 -17.40 1.85
C PRO A 41 -10.19 -17.55 3.31
N LYS A 42 -10.22 -18.79 3.84
CA LYS A 42 -10.67 -19.07 5.23
C LYS A 42 -9.87 -18.32 6.31
N ARG A 43 -8.58 -18.07 6.12
CA ARG A 43 -7.78 -17.33 7.11
C ARG A 43 -7.99 -15.83 6.98
N VAL A 44 -8.12 -15.33 5.75
CA VAL A 44 -8.40 -13.93 5.44
C VAL A 44 -9.78 -13.53 5.99
N TYR A 45 -10.84 -14.31 5.74
CA TYR A 45 -12.17 -14.07 6.29
C TYR A 45 -12.21 -14.10 7.83
N ARG A 46 -11.49 -15.04 8.45
CA ARG A 46 -11.38 -15.11 9.92
C ARG A 46 -10.62 -13.91 10.52
N TRP A 47 -9.61 -13.38 9.82
CA TRP A 47 -8.85 -12.20 10.24
C TRP A 47 -9.64 -10.89 10.06
N LEU A 48 -10.46 -10.81 9.02
CA LEU A 48 -11.41 -9.71 8.77
C LEU A 48 -12.60 -9.72 9.74
N GLY A 49 -12.68 -10.68 10.67
CA GLY A 49 -13.77 -10.75 11.64
C GLY A 49 -15.09 -11.28 11.06
N HIS A 50 -15.04 -11.95 9.89
CA HIS A 50 -16.17 -12.69 9.36
C HIS A 50 -16.41 -13.94 10.24
N ASN A 51 -17.03 -13.72 11.39
CA ASN A 51 -17.75 -14.77 12.10
C ASN A 51 -18.96 -15.11 11.24
N GLU A 52 -19.14 -16.39 10.97
CA GLU A 52 -20.16 -16.97 10.09
C GLU A 52 -21.61 -16.77 10.59
N THR A 53 -21.91 -15.70 11.35
CA THR A 53 -23.20 -15.47 12.03
C THR A 53 -24.17 -14.57 11.26
N GLU A 54 -23.72 -13.82 10.24
CA GLU A 54 -24.59 -12.89 9.48
C GLU A 54 -24.94 -13.38 8.06
N ALA A 55 -25.05 -14.71 7.90
CA ALA A 55 -25.62 -15.33 6.71
C ALA A 55 -26.77 -16.29 7.10
N SER A 56 -27.69 -15.81 7.93
CA SER A 56 -29.04 -16.37 8.12
C SER A 56 -30.08 -15.29 7.89
#